data_AF-A0A1Y3C750-F1
#
_entry.id   AF-A0A1Y3C750-F1
#
_cell.length_a   1.000
_cell.length_b   1.000
_cell.length_c   1.000
_cell.angle_alpha   90.00
_cell.angle_beta   90.00
_cell.angle_gamma   90.00
#
_symmetry.space_group_name_H-M   'P 1'
#
loop_
_entity.id
_entity.type
_entity.pdbx_description
1 polymer ?
#
loop_
_entity_poly.entity_id
_entity_poly.type
_entity_poly.pdbx_seq_one_letter_code
_entity_poly.pdbx_strand_id
1 'polypeptide(L)'
;MQTYIPYQLRVKLKQIDPILDKHWQQQLQSILSATPQTLHQKIEDQYLKAKNISWNYLTQTFEFKGHTSLKNLQLDTKNSELLQLADRINSTFSYLQGYQSDFQVADYLETIVREINQIDLDNQKDIQAQQLIKQSFLYDAALIIRDLDFTVSENHRHLDIEQVRTFIFEVFMKSEVLGSWFAHILPSEYAEQELAIFQDYFIQQQRIRDFEIVKTFQYYFVLSSSYDSSASTYSIRRFLTEENFGKEDRFYISGLVLDPQQLDQADYFENFKQLMNRIIGIQRKMNSHIVELVESLHEYNQHRLIPSLKEILNIQSFSIDHLVKEHLEILEKDLSLNILEPFLKGLKNSVQHTDELEYCYLNILRLINEFLHQLEILSQQPMLQFNPHARLFKYRLIAYLKLLEKRRTQIFVIFHDEFHYQQQVRAVSAPTQEIRELLNAAIEQTREIQQQIRQLEREMQNTENSSFLKRLFKKAENHEFKINQLKQNLIEVRDHCYLRIIAMQKQASQESVYLEAKNLIPVIDSKLRHYAFANGENGVTRLPLLLQLPEDRDSFNMQSILMALNHEFLLSTKSWGMPQKA
;
A
#
# COMPACT_ATOMS: atom_id res chain seq x y z
N MET A 1 26.88 10.35 18.24
CA MET A 1 27.25 9.45 17.12
C MET A 1 25.96 9.03 16.42
N GLN A 2 25.84 9.28 15.12
CA GLN A 2 24.62 8.96 14.36
C GLN A 2 24.49 7.43 14.25
N THR A 3 23.57 6.86 15.03
CA THR A 3 23.45 5.40 15.19
C THR A 3 22.63 4.74 14.08
N TYR A 4 22.05 5.52 13.16
CA TYR A 4 21.04 5.06 12.20
C TYR A 4 21.30 5.60 10.77
N ILE A 5 20.86 4.86 9.74
CA ILE A 5 21.00 5.24 8.33
C ILE A 5 19.82 6.16 7.96
N PRO A 6 20.03 7.42 7.54
CA PRO A 6 18.94 8.35 7.18
C PRO A 6 17.93 7.79 6.17
N TYR A 7 16.67 8.24 6.21
CA TYR A 7 15.63 7.74 5.31
C TYR A 7 15.92 7.96 3.84
N GLN A 8 16.24 9.19 3.44
CA GLN A 8 16.54 9.50 2.03
C GLN A 8 17.68 8.60 1.51
N LEU A 9 18.64 8.27 2.38
CA LEU A 9 19.70 7.32 2.06
C LEU A 9 19.17 5.88 1.91
N ARG A 10 18.27 5.42 2.78
CA ARG A 10 17.66 4.09 2.67
C ARG A 10 16.75 3.94 1.47
N VAL A 11 15.99 4.97 1.09
CA VAL A 11 15.22 4.98 -0.17
C VAL A 11 16.18 4.77 -1.34
N LYS A 12 17.25 5.58 -1.43
CA LYS A 12 18.29 5.43 -2.46
C LYS A 12 18.89 4.01 -2.46
N LEU A 13 19.23 3.45 -1.30
CA LEU A 13 19.76 2.08 -1.18
C LEU A 13 18.74 1.00 -1.57
N LYS A 14 17.45 1.21 -1.27
CA LYS A 14 16.36 0.31 -1.67
C LYS A 14 16.13 0.36 -3.18
N GLN A 15 16.36 1.49 -3.84
CA GLN A 15 16.31 1.58 -5.30
C GLN A 15 17.45 0.79 -5.99
N ILE A 16 18.62 0.60 -5.37
CA ILE A 16 19.76 -0.10 -6.02
C ILE A 16 19.41 -1.56 -6.35
N ASP A 17 19.34 -1.93 -7.61
CA ASP A 17 19.07 -3.30 -8.05
C ASP A 17 20.10 -3.75 -9.11
N PRO A 18 21.02 -4.68 -8.80
CA PRO A 18 22.09 -5.07 -9.73
C PRO A 18 21.61 -5.70 -11.05
N ILE A 19 20.38 -6.19 -11.11
CA ILE A 19 19.81 -6.81 -12.32
C ILE A 19 19.04 -5.76 -13.13
N LEU A 20 18.36 -4.82 -12.48
CA LEU A 20 17.57 -3.82 -13.20
C LEU A 20 18.37 -2.56 -13.55
N ASP A 21 19.42 -2.26 -12.80
CA ASP A 21 20.21 -1.03 -12.96
C ASP A 21 21.54 -1.30 -13.65
N LYS A 22 21.71 -0.79 -14.87
CA LYS A 22 22.97 -0.91 -15.63
C LYS A 22 24.15 -0.27 -14.90
N HIS A 23 23.91 0.82 -14.16
CA HIS A 23 24.93 1.65 -13.50
C HIS A 23 24.92 1.54 -11.97
N TRP A 24 24.39 0.44 -11.42
CA TRP A 24 24.20 0.26 -9.98
C TRP A 24 25.47 0.45 -9.14
N GLN A 25 26.63 0.02 -9.64
CA GLN A 25 27.92 0.17 -8.94
C GLN A 25 28.29 1.64 -8.78
N GLN A 26 28.13 2.43 -9.85
CA GLN A 26 28.42 3.86 -9.85
C GLN A 26 27.47 4.62 -8.92
N GLN A 27 26.18 4.28 -8.97
CA GLN A 27 25.18 4.83 -8.05
C GLN A 27 25.53 4.51 -6.59
N LEU A 28 25.84 3.26 -6.29
CA LEU A 28 26.20 2.84 -4.93
C LEU A 28 27.49 3.52 -4.44
N GLN A 29 28.49 3.66 -5.30
CA GLN A 29 29.72 4.37 -4.98
C GLN A 29 29.47 5.86 -4.71
N SER A 30 28.64 6.52 -5.54
CA SER A 30 28.23 7.91 -5.32
C SER A 30 27.51 8.07 -3.97
N ILE A 31 26.55 7.19 -3.68
CA ILE A 31 25.83 7.16 -2.41
C ILE A 31 26.78 7.03 -1.22
N LEU A 32 27.71 6.07 -1.27
CA LEU A 32 28.62 5.81 -0.15
C LEU A 32 29.67 6.90 0.01
N SER A 33 30.12 7.54 -1.09
CA SER A 33 31.05 8.66 -1.04
C SER A 33 30.45 9.89 -0.32
N ALA A 34 29.14 10.12 -0.48
CA ALA A 34 28.39 11.15 0.22
C ALA A 34 27.92 10.73 1.63
N THR A 35 28.21 9.49 2.06
CA THR A 35 27.75 8.94 3.34
C THR A 35 28.89 8.84 4.35
N PRO A 36 28.69 9.21 5.63
CA PRO A 36 29.69 9.01 6.68
C PRO A 36 30.18 7.56 6.78
N GLN A 37 31.51 7.36 6.84
CA GLN A 37 32.14 6.03 6.92
C GLN A 37 31.61 5.16 8.07
N THR A 38 31.19 5.78 9.17
CA THR A 38 30.60 5.09 10.34
C THR A 38 29.31 4.33 10.02
N LEU A 39 28.63 4.66 8.92
CA LEU A 39 27.41 4.00 8.47
C LEU A 39 27.65 2.89 7.44
N HIS A 40 28.84 2.81 6.83
CA HIS A 40 29.11 1.91 5.70
C HIS A 40 28.89 0.44 6.05
N GLN A 41 29.41 -0.02 7.18
CA GLN A 41 29.23 -1.41 7.64
C GLN A 41 27.75 -1.75 7.86
N LYS A 42 26.98 -0.82 8.43
CA LYS A 42 25.53 -1.01 8.64
C LYS A 42 24.77 -1.07 7.32
N ILE A 43 25.15 -0.24 6.34
CA ILE A 43 24.56 -0.27 5.00
C ILE A 43 24.82 -1.62 4.35
N GLU A 44 26.04 -2.12 4.45
CA GLU A 44 26.39 -3.44 3.93
C GLU A 44 25.54 -4.55 4.56
N ASP A 45 25.49 -4.59 5.90
CA ASP A 45 24.78 -5.62 6.65
C ASP A 45 23.25 -5.59 6.42
N GLN A 46 22.64 -4.40 6.37
CA GLN A 46 21.19 -4.25 6.36
C GLN A 46 20.58 -4.15 4.95
N TYR A 47 21.33 -3.69 3.95
CA TYR A 47 20.79 -3.40 2.61
C TYR A 47 21.49 -4.19 1.50
N LEU A 48 22.82 -4.25 1.52
CA LEU A 48 23.57 -4.82 0.40
C LEU A 48 23.59 -6.36 0.42
N LYS A 49 23.82 -6.96 1.60
CA LYS A 49 23.86 -8.43 1.73
C LYS A 49 22.54 -9.10 1.34
N ALA A 50 21.40 -8.51 1.72
CA ALA A 50 20.08 -9.02 1.34
C ALA A 50 19.83 -8.98 -0.18
N LYS A 51 20.59 -8.15 -0.91
CA LYS A 51 20.57 -8.04 -2.37
C LYS A 51 21.71 -8.82 -3.04
N ASN A 52 22.41 -9.69 -2.31
CA ASN A 52 23.58 -10.42 -2.76
C ASN A 52 24.72 -9.51 -3.28
N ILE A 53 24.82 -8.29 -2.75
CA ILE A 53 25.91 -7.35 -3.04
C ILE A 53 26.96 -7.46 -1.94
N SER A 54 28.22 -7.62 -2.30
CA SER A 54 29.35 -7.61 -1.36
C SER A 54 30.51 -6.78 -1.87
N TRP A 55 31.29 -6.21 -0.95
CA TRP A 55 32.54 -5.55 -1.32
C TRP A 55 33.62 -6.58 -1.66
N ASN A 56 34.22 -6.47 -2.85
CA ASN A 56 35.42 -7.23 -3.20
C ASN A 56 36.66 -6.39 -2.86
N TYR A 57 37.43 -6.86 -1.87
CA TYR A 57 38.64 -6.20 -1.41
C TYR A 57 39.81 -6.23 -2.42
N LEU A 58 39.81 -7.18 -3.36
CA LEU A 58 40.85 -7.30 -4.40
C LEU A 58 40.65 -6.28 -5.52
N THR A 59 39.41 -6.15 -6.00
CA THR A 59 39.07 -5.22 -7.10
C THR A 59 38.70 -3.83 -6.60
N GLN A 60 38.48 -3.67 -5.29
CA GLN A 60 37.96 -2.44 -4.66
C GLN A 60 36.64 -1.99 -5.29
N THR A 61 35.78 -2.95 -5.63
CA THR A 61 34.46 -2.71 -6.21
C THR A 61 33.40 -3.55 -5.54
N PHE A 62 32.15 -3.10 -5.62
CA PHE A 62 31.02 -3.94 -5.22
C PHE A 62 30.74 -5.00 -6.28
N GLU A 63 30.55 -6.24 -5.84
CA GLU A 63 30.20 -7.37 -6.70
C GLU A 63 28.81 -7.89 -6.35
N PHE A 64 28.07 -8.25 -7.39
CA PHE A 64 26.79 -8.92 -7.27
C PHE A 64 27.00 -10.44 -7.43
N LYS A 65 26.59 -11.23 -6.44
CA LYS A 65 26.79 -12.68 -6.42
C LYS A 65 25.74 -13.49 -7.20
N GLY A 66 24.81 -12.81 -7.87
CA GLY A 66 23.72 -13.43 -8.64
C GLY A 66 22.40 -13.50 -7.87
N HIS A 67 21.35 -13.94 -8.57
CA HIS A 67 20.02 -14.20 -8.02
C HIS A 67 19.62 -15.67 -8.19
N THR A 68 18.56 -16.07 -7.49
CA THR A 68 17.93 -17.37 -7.67
C THR A 68 16.92 -17.29 -8.82
N SER A 69 17.24 -17.93 -9.94
CA SER A 69 16.33 -18.05 -11.09
C SER A 69 15.04 -18.80 -10.73
N LEU A 70 13.95 -18.53 -11.44
CA LEU A 70 12.65 -19.16 -11.23
C LEU A 70 12.71 -20.68 -11.33
N LYS A 71 13.51 -21.22 -12.26
CA LYS A 71 13.72 -22.66 -12.44
C LYS A 71 14.33 -23.36 -11.22
N ASN A 72 15.15 -22.65 -10.44
CA ASN A 72 15.86 -23.18 -9.28
C ASN A 72 15.22 -22.74 -7.95
N LEU A 73 14.10 -22.03 -8.02
CA LEU A 73 13.45 -21.45 -6.87
C LEU A 73 12.81 -22.56 -6.03
N GLN A 74 13.23 -22.67 -4.77
CA GLN A 74 12.58 -23.57 -3.81
C GLN A 74 11.40 -22.84 -3.16
N LEU A 75 10.20 -23.28 -3.49
CA LEU A 75 8.97 -22.68 -3.01
C LEU A 75 8.44 -23.43 -1.78
N ASP A 76 8.30 -22.75 -0.64
CA ASP A 76 7.62 -23.27 0.55
C ASP A 76 6.09 -23.06 0.44
N THR A 77 5.48 -23.62 -0.61
CA THR A 77 4.02 -23.61 -0.81
C THR A 77 3.52 -24.98 -1.26
N LYS A 78 2.26 -25.28 -0.91
CA LYS A 78 1.51 -26.44 -1.42
C LYS A 78 0.41 -26.04 -2.41
N ASN A 79 0.31 -24.74 -2.75
CA ASN A 79 -0.70 -24.24 -3.66
C ASN A 79 -0.38 -24.71 -5.09
N SER A 80 -1.24 -25.56 -5.64
CA SER A 80 -1.03 -26.17 -6.96
C SER A 80 -1.09 -25.15 -8.10
N GLU A 81 -1.86 -24.09 -7.97
CA GLU A 81 -1.99 -23.04 -8.98
C GLU A 81 -0.68 -22.26 -9.13
N LEU A 82 -0.04 -21.89 -8.01
CA LEU A 82 1.26 -21.23 -8.01
C LEU A 82 2.37 -22.10 -8.61
N LEU A 83 2.40 -23.38 -8.25
CA LEU A 83 3.39 -24.33 -8.78
C LEU A 83 3.23 -24.50 -10.29
N GLN A 84 2.00 -24.70 -10.77
CA GLN A 84 1.70 -24.81 -12.20
C GLN A 84 2.00 -23.52 -12.96
N LEU A 85 1.75 -22.36 -12.35
CA LEU A 85 2.08 -21.07 -12.95
C LEU A 85 3.60 -20.92 -13.11
N ALA A 86 4.39 -21.25 -12.09
CA ALA A 86 5.85 -21.18 -12.16
C ALA A 86 6.42 -22.08 -13.27
N ASP A 87 5.92 -23.32 -13.40
CA ASP A 87 6.33 -24.24 -14.48
C ASP A 87 5.95 -23.70 -15.87
N ARG A 88 4.76 -23.11 -16.00
CA ARG A 88 4.30 -22.50 -17.25
C ARG A 88 5.19 -21.32 -17.64
N ILE A 89 5.47 -20.41 -16.72
CA ILE A 89 6.35 -19.25 -16.96
C ILE A 89 7.76 -19.73 -17.38
N ASN A 90 8.30 -20.76 -16.72
CA ASN A 90 9.59 -21.32 -17.09
C ASN A 90 9.63 -21.82 -18.55
N SER A 91 8.51 -22.35 -19.07
CA SER A 91 8.41 -22.78 -20.46
C SER A 91 8.36 -21.63 -21.48
N THR A 92 7.93 -20.44 -21.06
CA THR A 92 7.68 -19.31 -21.98
C THR A 92 8.90 -18.41 -22.22
N PHE A 93 9.98 -18.54 -21.44
CA PHE A 93 11.20 -17.74 -21.64
C PHE A 93 11.83 -17.92 -23.04
N SER A 94 11.64 -19.08 -23.66
CA SER A 94 12.10 -19.34 -25.03
C SER A 94 11.40 -18.44 -26.06
N TYR A 95 10.14 -18.06 -25.82
CA TYR A 95 9.43 -17.12 -26.70
C TYR A 95 9.99 -15.69 -26.58
N LEU A 96 10.30 -15.26 -25.35
CA LEU A 96 10.88 -13.93 -25.09
C LEU A 96 12.20 -13.72 -25.85
N GLN A 97 13.04 -14.76 -25.95
CA GLN A 97 14.30 -14.71 -26.71
C GLN A 97 14.11 -14.43 -28.21
N GLY A 98 12.93 -14.70 -28.76
CA GLY A 98 12.61 -14.51 -30.18
C GLY A 98 11.87 -13.21 -30.49
N TYR A 99 11.60 -12.35 -29.51
CA TYR A 99 10.85 -11.11 -29.75
C TYR A 99 11.70 -10.06 -30.45
N GLN A 100 11.05 -9.29 -31.33
CA GLN A 100 11.69 -8.32 -32.20
C GLN A 100 11.16 -6.90 -32.02
N SER A 101 10.05 -6.71 -31.30
CA SER A 101 9.51 -5.38 -31.01
C SER A 101 9.31 -5.11 -29.52
N ASP A 102 9.38 -3.82 -29.18
CA ASP A 102 9.06 -3.27 -27.87
C ASP A 102 7.67 -3.68 -27.34
N PHE A 103 6.64 -3.69 -28.18
CA PHE A 103 5.30 -4.12 -27.79
C PHE A 103 5.20 -5.62 -27.46
N GLN A 104 5.96 -6.49 -28.14
CA GLN A 104 5.98 -7.92 -27.78
C GLN A 104 6.58 -8.14 -26.39
N VAL A 105 7.65 -7.41 -26.07
CA VAL A 105 8.27 -7.42 -24.74
C VAL A 105 7.29 -6.89 -23.70
N ALA A 106 6.62 -5.76 -23.98
CA ALA A 106 5.60 -5.18 -23.11
C ALA A 106 4.47 -6.17 -22.81
N ASP A 107 3.86 -6.74 -23.84
CA ASP A 107 2.71 -7.64 -23.72
C ASP A 107 3.05 -8.90 -22.92
N TYR A 108 4.26 -9.45 -23.11
CA TYR A 108 4.73 -10.61 -22.36
C TYR A 108 4.91 -10.33 -20.87
N LEU A 109 5.62 -9.24 -20.55
CA LEU A 109 5.89 -8.87 -19.16
C LEU A 109 4.60 -8.54 -18.42
N GLU A 110 3.77 -7.66 -18.98
CA GLU A 110 2.53 -7.23 -18.33
C GLU A 110 1.52 -8.37 -18.20
N THR A 111 1.42 -9.27 -19.18
CA THR A 111 0.51 -10.41 -19.11
C THR A 111 0.90 -11.38 -18.00
N ILE A 112 2.18 -11.75 -17.90
CA ILE A 112 2.64 -12.68 -16.86
C ILE A 112 2.53 -12.05 -15.48
N VAL A 113 2.92 -10.78 -15.32
CA VAL A 113 2.73 -10.05 -14.05
C VAL A 113 1.27 -10.02 -13.64
N ARG A 114 0.36 -9.76 -14.59
CA ARG A 114 -1.08 -9.78 -14.34
C ARG A 114 -1.58 -11.16 -13.93
N GLU A 115 -1.16 -12.24 -14.62
CA GLU A 115 -1.53 -13.62 -14.23
C GLU A 115 -1.06 -13.95 -12.82
N ILE A 116 0.18 -13.61 -12.46
CA ILE A 116 0.70 -13.82 -11.10
C ILE A 116 -0.16 -13.06 -10.08
N ASN A 117 -0.45 -11.78 -10.33
CA ASN A 117 -1.17 -10.91 -9.40
C ASN A 117 -2.68 -11.23 -9.29
N GLN A 118 -3.25 -11.99 -10.23
CA GLN A 118 -4.66 -12.40 -10.21
C GLN A 118 -4.95 -13.58 -9.27
N ILE A 119 -3.94 -14.36 -8.91
CA ILE A 119 -4.10 -15.46 -7.94
C ILE A 119 -4.37 -14.85 -6.56
N ASP A 120 -5.56 -15.09 -6.04
CA ASP A 120 -5.97 -14.60 -4.72
C ASP A 120 -5.56 -15.60 -3.63
N LEU A 121 -4.84 -15.13 -2.62
CA LEU A 121 -4.16 -15.97 -1.64
C LEU A 121 -4.43 -15.47 -0.22
N ASP A 122 -4.78 -16.40 0.67
CA ASP A 122 -5.13 -16.10 2.06
C ASP A 122 -4.07 -16.53 3.09
N ASN A 123 -3.07 -17.28 2.63
CA ASN A 123 -2.02 -17.87 3.47
C ASN A 123 -0.71 -17.14 3.22
N GLN A 124 -0.06 -16.69 4.29
CA GLN A 124 1.21 -15.96 4.24
C GLN A 124 2.30 -16.70 3.45
N LYS A 125 2.40 -18.04 3.57
CA LYS A 125 3.39 -18.82 2.81
C LYS A 125 3.15 -18.77 1.31
N ASP A 126 1.90 -18.85 0.90
CA ASP A 126 1.52 -18.82 -0.51
C ASP A 126 1.72 -17.40 -1.08
N ILE A 127 1.38 -16.37 -0.29
CA ILE A 127 1.65 -14.97 -0.63
C ILE A 127 3.16 -14.74 -0.82
N GLN A 128 4.00 -15.24 0.10
CA GLN A 128 5.45 -15.15 -0.04
C GLN A 128 5.97 -15.89 -1.28
N ALA A 129 5.44 -17.08 -1.57
CA ALA A 129 5.78 -17.83 -2.77
C ALA A 129 5.41 -17.08 -4.06
N GLN A 130 4.22 -16.48 -4.13
CA GLN A 130 3.78 -15.64 -5.26
C GLN A 130 4.76 -14.48 -5.51
N GLN A 131 5.24 -13.83 -4.44
CA GLN A 131 6.21 -12.73 -4.53
C GLN A 131 7.56 -13.19 -5.07
N LEU A 132 8.06 -14.32 -4.57
CA LEU A 132 9.31 -14.91 -5.05
C LEU A 132 9.21 -15.32 -6.52
N ILE A 133 8.08 -15.90 -6.94
CA ILE A 133 7.81 -16.21 -8.35
C ILE A 133 7.87 -14.94 -9.19
N LYS A 134 7.16 -13.88 -8.77
CA LYS A 134 7.15 -12.60 -9.50
C LYS A 134 8.54 -12.00 -9.64
N GLN A 135 9.29 -11.93 -8.53
CA GLN A 135 10.63 -11.36 -8.52
C GLN A 135 11.59 -12.18 -9.39
N SER A 136 11.63 -13.50 -9.23
CA SER A 136 12.49 -14.38 -10.05
C SER A 136 12.13 -14.33 -11.53
N PHE A 137 10.84 -14.29 -11.87
CA PHE A 137 10.38 -14.10 -13.25
C PHE A 137 10.93 -12.80 -13.85
N LEU A 138 10.73 -11.67 -13.17
CA LEU A 138 11.15 -10.35 -13.67
C LEU A 138 12.67 -10.29 -13.85
N TYR A 139 13.44 -10.87 -12.93
CA TYR A 139 14.90 -10.92 -13.03
C TYR A 139 15.39 -11.83 -14.16
N ASP A 140 14.82 -13.03 -14.32
CA ASP A 140 15.16 -13.91 -15.43
C ASP A 140 14.80 -13.26 -16.78
N ALA A 141 13.64 -12.60 -16.87
CA ALA A 141 13.24 -11.85 -18.05
C ALA A 141 14.17 -10.66 -18.33
N ALA A 142 14.58 -9.92 -17.30
CA ALA A 142 15.49 -8.78 -17.44
C ALA A 142 16.83 -9.20 -18.06
N LEU A 143 17.38 -10.33 -17.62
CA LEU A 143 18.63 -10.86 -18.18
C LEU A 143 18.48 -11.24 -19.66
N ILE A 144 17.33 -11.79 -20.07
CA ILE A 144 17.05 -12.09 -21.48
C ILE A 144 16.88 -10.81 -22.30
N ILE A 145 16.07 -9.84 -21.83
CA ILE A 145 15.77 -8.60 -22.55
C ILE A 145 17.01 -7.73 -22.72
N ARG A 146 17.95 -7.78 -21.78
CA ARG A 146 19.20 -7.03 -21.86
C ARG A 146 20.00 -7.35 -23.12
N ASP A 147 20.00 -8.62 -23.51
CA ASP A 147 20.72 -9.12 -24.69
C ASP A 147 19.85 -9.17 -25.95
N LEU A 148 18.56 -8.83 -25.83
CA LEU A 148 17.57 -8.89 -26.91
C LEU A 148 17.69 -7.67 -27.83
N ASP A 149 17.87 -7.89 -29.13
CA ASP A 149 17.92 -6.84 -30.15
C ASP A 149 16.53 -6.57 -30.73
N PHE A 150 15.68 -5.88 -29.97
CA PHE A 150 14.34 -5.49 -30.41
C PHE A 150 14.32 -4.05 -30.93
N THR A 151 13.46 -3.77 -31.92
CA THR A 151 13.28 -2.42 -32.47
C THR A 151 12.21 -1.66 -31.68
N VAL A 152 12.43 -0.36 -31.50
CA VAL A 152 11.41 0.56 -30.98
C VAL A 152 10.48 0.98 -32.10
N SER A 153 9.18 0.91 -31.83
CA SER A 153 8.15 1.31 -32.79
C SER A 153 8.23 2.81 -33.09
N GLU A 154 7.97 3.21 -34.33
CA GLU A 154 7.98 4.62 -34.73
C GLU A 154 6.97 5.43 -33.89
N ASN A 155 7.41 6.57 -33.37
CA ASN A 155 6.63 7.39 -32.45
C ASN A 155 7.04 8.87 -32.54
N HIS A 156 6.12 9.79 -32.23
CA HIS A 156 6.33 11.24 -32.31
C HIS A 156 7.25 11.78 -31.21
N ARG A 157 7.46 11.01 -30.14
CA ARG A 157 8.41 11.34 -29.08
C ARG A 157 9.86 11.02 -29.45
N HIS A 158 10.07 10.32 -30.57
CA HIS A 158 11.37 9.82 -31.01
C HIS A 158 12.10 9.01 -29.93
N LEU A 159 11.36 8.15 -29.20
CA LEU A 159 11.93 7.27 -28.20
C LEU A 159 12.98 6.36 -28.82
N ASP A 160 14.13 6.25 -28.16
CA ASP A 160 15.19 5.32 -28.54
C ASP A 160 15.15 4.02 -27.71
N ILE A 161 15.94 3.03 -28.15
CA ILE A 161 15.98 1.70 -27.50
C ILE A 161 16.53 1.75 -26.07
N GLU A 162 17.47 2.64 -25.77
CA GLU A 162 18.03 2.75 -24.42
C GLU A 162 17.01 3.39 -23.47
N GLN A 163 16.25 4.38 -23.92
CA GLN A 163 15.15 4.98 -23.17
C GLN A 163 14.05 3.96 -22.88
N VAL A 164 13.65 3.16 -23.88
CA VAL A 164 12.64 2.10 -23.70
C VAL A 164 13.14 1.01 -22.77
N ARG A 165 14.39 0.53 -22.93
CA ARG A 165 14.98 -0.45 -22.00
C ARG A 165 15.09 0.09 -20.58
N THR A 166 15.51 1.34 -20.41
CA THR A 166 15.60 1.98 -19.09
C THR A 166 14.21 2.09 -18.45
N PHE A 167 13.18 2.41 -19.23
CA PHE A 167 11.81 2.40 -18.72
C PHE A 167 11.38 1.00 -18.26
N ILE A 168 11.62 -0.03 -19.09
CA ILE A 168 11.27 -1.41 -18.76
C ILE A 168 11.95 -1.85 -17.45
N PHE A 169 13.25 -1.61 -17.30
CA PHE A 169 14.01 -2.09 -16.14
C PHE A 169 13.85 -1.20 -14.90
N GLU A 170 14.17 0.09 -15.02
CA GLU A 170 14.28 1.00 -13.88
C GLU A 170 12.92 1.59 -13.46
N VAL A 171 11.88 1.52 -14.31
CA VAL A 171 10.53 1.99 -13.99
C VAL A 171 9.56 0.83 -13.80
N PHE A 172 9.22 0.09 -14.86
CA PHE A 172 8.20 -0.96 -14.78
C PHE A 172 8.61 -2.11 -13.85
N MET A 173 9.68 -2.84 -14.18
CA MET A 173 10.09 -4.02 -13.41
C MET A 173 10.46 -3.66 -11.97
N LYS A 174 11.18 -2.55 -11.79
CA LYS A 174 11.55 -2.08 -10.45
C LYS A 174 10.33 -1.69 -9.63
N SER A 175 9.31 -1.07 -10.22
CA SER A 175 8.06 -0.78 -9.51
C SER A 175 7.34 -2.06 -9.05
N GLU A 176 7.33 -3.11 -9.88
CA GLU A 176 6.72 -4.40 -9.56
C GLU A 176 7.46 -5.15 -8.44
N VAL A 177 8.80 -5.04 -8.40
CA VAL A 177 9.65 -5.66 -7.37
C VAL A 177 9.59 -4.91 -6.05
N LEU A 178 9.65 -3.57 -6.08
CA LEU A 178 9.72 -2.74 -4.87
C LEU A 178 8.35 -2.43 -4.26
N GLY A 179 7.27 -2.44 -5.06
CA GLY A 179 5.93 -2.09 -4.61
C GLY A 179 5.90 -0.71 -3.95
N SER A 180 5.45 -0.64 -2.70
CA SER A 180 5.38 0.62 -1.93
C SER A 180 6.74 1.30 -1.70
N TRP A 181 7.86 0.60 -1.91
CA TRP A 181 9.20 1.17 -1.82
C TRP A 181 9.68 1.79 -3.12
N PHE A 182 8.96 1.63 -4.23
CA PHE A 182 9.28 2.31 -5.48
C PHE A 182 9.10 3.82 -5.29
N ALA A 183 10.11 4.60 -5.66
CA ALA A 183 10.18 6.02 -5.32
C ALA A 183 10.10 6.88 -6.58
N HIS A 184 9.20 7.86 -6.54
CA HIS A 184 9.17 9.02 -7.44
C HIS A 184 9.50 10.29 -6.65
N ILE A 185 9.88 11.35 -7.34
CA ILE A 185 10.15 12.65 -6.72
C ILE A 185 8.81 13.29 -6.36
N LEU A 186 8.63 13.60 -5.08
CA LEU A 186 7.40 14.21 -4.58
C LEU A 186 7.36 15.71 -4.91
N PRO A 187 6.16 16.30 -5.08
CA PRO A 187 6.00 17.75 -5.23
C PRO A 187 6.71 18.56 -4.13
N SER A 188 6.64 18.10 -2.87
CA SER A 188 7.33 18.73 -1.74
C SER A 188 8.85 18.76 -1.88
N GLU A 189 9.43 17.84 -2.67
CA GLU A 189 10.87 17.70 -2.88
C GLU A 189 11.36 18.49 -4.10
N TYR A 190 10.47 19.12 -4.87
CA TYR A 190 10.83 19.84 -6.10
C TYR A 190 11.77 21.01 -5.80
N ALA A 191 11.57 21.72 -4.69
CA ALA A 191 12.45 22.80 -4.26
C ALA A 191 13.87 22.32 -3.93
N GLU A 192 14.06 21.04 -3.60
CA GLU A 192 15.35 20.44 -3.23
C GLU A 192 16.08 19.81 -4.43
N GLN A 193 15.47 19.77 -5.61
CA GLN A 193 16.08 19.19 -6.81
C GLN A 193 17.12 20.13 -7.44
N GLU A 194 18.21 19.54 -7.94
CA GLU A 194 19.33 20.28 -8.55
C GLU A 194 18.97 20.94 -9.90
N LEU A 195 18.05 20.36 -10.67
CA LEU A 195 17.70 20.87 -12.00
C LEU A 195 16.63 21.96 -11.92
N ALA A 196 16.92 23.13 -12.49
CA ALA A 196 16.02 24.30 -12.46
C ALA A 196 14.61 24.04 -13.02
N ILE A 197 14.47 23.08 -13.95
CA ILE A 197 13.17 22.69 -14.53
C ILE A 197 12.13 22.28 -13.47
N PHE A 198 12.57 21.75 -12.32
CA PHE A 198 11.66 21.38 -11.24
C PHE A 198 10.95 22.62 -10.69
N GLN A 199 11.69 23.69 -10.44
CA GLN A 199 11.14 24.92 -9.85
C GLN A 199 10.48 25.79 -10.92
N ASP A 200 11.09 25.90 -12.11
CA ASP A 200 10.67 26.83 -13.15
C ASP A 200 9.49 26.33 -13.98
N TYR A 201 9.34 25.01 -14.15
CA TYR A 201 8.36 24.43 -15.06
C TYR A 201 7.46 23.39 -14.40
N PHE A 202 7.99 22.38 -13.72
CA PHE A 202 7.17 21.27 -13.21
C PHE A 202 6.18 21.70 -12.13
N ILE A 203 6.54 22.62 -11.22
CA ILE A 203 5.59 23.20 -10.25
C ILE A 203 4.36 23.79 -10.94
N GLN A 204 4.55 24.48 -12.08
CA GLN A 204 3.45 25.08 -12.82
C GLN A 204 2.62 24.01 -13.55
N GLN A 205 3.29 23.03 -14.17
CA GLN A 205 2.61 21.95 -14.89
C GLN A 205 1.78 21.05 -13.96
N GLN A 206 2.20 20.82 -12.72
CA GLN A 206 1.44 20.03 -11.74
C GLN A 206 0.09 20.64 -11.35
N ARG A 207 -0.10 21.95 -11.60
CA ARG A 207 -1.41 22.58 -11.46
C ARG A 207 -2.34 22.17 -12.60
N ILE A 208 -1.80 21.96 -13.80
CA ILE A 208 -2.56 21.74 -15.04
C ILE A 208 -2.79 20.24 -15.30
N ARG A 209 -1.83 19.40 -14.90
CA ARG A 209 -1.72 17.98 -15.29
C ARG A 209 -1.35 17.13 -14.07
N ASP A 210 -1.86 15.91 -14.02
CA ASP A 210 -1.42 14.94 -13.03
C ASP A 210 -0.26 14.13 -13.59
N PHE A 211 0.87 14.13 -12.89
CA PHE A 211 2.02 13.31 -13.25
C PHE A 211 2.96 13.10 -12.06
N GLU A 212 3.65 11.97 -12.12
CA GLU A 212 4.77 11.62 -11.27
C GLU A 212 6.09 11.76 -12.04
N ILE A 213 7.18 12.02 -11.32
CA ILE A 213 8.53 12.07 -11.91
C ILE A 213 9.38 10.96 -11.30
N VAL A 214 9.74 9.96 -12.11
CA VAL A 214 10.66 8.89 -11.72
C VAL A 214 12.07 9.25 -12.16
N LYS A 215 13.00 9.32 -11.20
CA LYS A 215 14.42 9.54 -11.48
C LYS A 215 15.14 8.20 -11.67
N THR A 216 15.79 8.04 -12.81
CA THR A 216 16.70 6.93 -13.12
C THR A 216 18.15 7.41 -13.10
N PHE A 217 19.12 6.56 -13.45
CA PHE A 217 20.51 7.02 -13.57
C PHE A 217 20.69 8.11 -14.63
N GLN A 218 20.06 7.92 -15.80
CA GLN A 218 20.30 8.74 -16.99
C GLN A 218 19.17 9.71 -17.28
N TYR A 219 17.93 9.34 -16.97
CA TYR A 219 16.73 10.07 -17.39
C TYR A 219 15.79 10.37 -16.22
N TYR A 220 14.93 11.35 -16.44
CA TYR A 220 13.72 11.56 -15.65
C TYR A 220 12.50 11.18 -16.49
N PHE A 221 11.67 10.28 -15.98
CA PHE A 221 10.43 9.89 -16.64
C PHE A 221 9.26 10.64 -16.01
N VAL A 222 8.56 11.44 -16.83
CA VAL A 222 7.37 12.19 -16.42
C VAL A 222 6.16 11.40 -16.87
N LEU A 223 5.43 10.80 -15.93
CA LEU A 223 4.39 9.81 -16.20
C LEU A 223 3.05 10.29 -15.67
N SER A 224 2.04 10.37 -16.53
CA SER A 224 0.71 10.75 -16.08
C SER A 224 0.04 9.62 -15.32
N SER A 225 -0.73 9.93 -14.29
CA SER A 225 -1.53 8.94 -13.58
C SER A 225 -2.53 8.27 -14.51
N SER A 226 -2.80 6.99 -14.30
CA SER A 226 -3.86 6.30 -15.04
C SER A 226 -5.23 6.67 -14.49
N TYR A 227 -6.14 7.08 -15.39
CA TYR A 227 -7.55 7.26 -15.08
C TYR A 227 -8.30 5.93 -14.99
N ASP A 228 -7.73 4.82 -15.46
CA ASP A 228 -8.27 3.49 -15.28
C ASP A 228 -7.59 2.83 -14.07
N SER A 229 -8.36 2.49 -13.02
CA SER A 229 -7.82 1.84 -11.82
C SER A 229 -7.25 0.45 -12.08
N SER A 230 -7.57 -0.15 -13.23
CA SER A 230 -6.99 -1.43 -13.66
C SER A 230 -5.65 -1.29 -14.38
N ALA A 231 -5.27 -0.06 -14.79
CA ALA A 231 -4.04 0.20 -15.51
C ALA A 231 -3.00 0.91 -14.63
N SER A 232 -1.79 0.34 -14.57
CA SER A 232 -0.68 0.88 -13.80
C SER A 232 -0.12 2.17 -14.43
N THR A 233 0.23 3.16 -13.59
CA THR A 233 0.98 4.35 -14.01
C THR A 233 2.29 3.97 -14.72
N TYR A 234 2.91 2.86 -14.31
CA TYR A 234 4.21 2.40 -14.82
C TYR A 234 4.11 1.36 -15.93
N SER A 235 2.93 1.17 -16.54
CA SER A 235 2.76 0.25 -17.68
C SER A 235 3.66 0.61 -18.86
N ILE A 236 4.37 -0.39 -19.38
CA ILE A 236 5.19 -0.30 -20.60
C ILE A 236 4.29 -0.02 -21.79
N ARG A 237 3.19 -0.77 -21.95
CA ARG A 237 2.28 -0.60 -23.08
C ARG A 237 1.72 0.82 -23.12
N ARG A 238 1.29 1.33 -21.96
CA ARG A 238 0.78 2.69 -21.81
C ARG A 238 1.86 3.75 -22.09
N PHE A 239 3.10 3.51 -21.66
CA PHE A 239 4.23 4.38 -21.99
C PHE A 239 4.53 4.38 -23.50
N LEU A 240 4.51 3.24 -24.18
CA LEU A 240 4.81 3.15 -25.62
C LEU A 240 3.69 3.71 -26.50
N THR A 241 2.43 3.62 -26.06
CA THR A 241 1.27 3.99 -26.89
C THR A 241 1.11 5.50 -27.05
N GLU A 242 0.87 5.94 -28.29
CA GLU A 242 0.43 7.30 -28.63
C GLU A 242 -0.99 7.25 -29.19
N GLU A 243 -1.97 7.74 -28.43
CA GLU A 243 -3.39 7.62 -28.80
C GLU A 243 -3.77 8.69 -29.82
N ASN A 244 -4.17 8.28 -31.02
CA ASN A 244 -4.65 9.17 -32.09
C ASN A 244 -6.17 9.05 -32.27
N PHE A 245 -6.89 10.17 -32.16
CA PHE A 245 -8.35 10.25 -32.33
C PHE A 245 -8.78 10.72 -33.73
N GLY A 246 -8.09 10.24 -34.78
CA GLY A 246 -8.48 10.44 -36.17
C GLY A 246 -8.10 11.80 -36.79
N LYS A 247 -7.09 12.48 -36.23
CA LYS A 247 -6.45 13.65 -36.87
C LYS A 247 -4.94 13.47 -36.83
N GLU A 248 -4.28 13.57 -37.97
CA GLU A 248 -2.85 13.23 -38.13
C GLU A 248 -1.92 13.93 -37.10
N ASP A 249 -2.24 15.16 -36.66
CA ASP A 249 -1.42 15.91 -35.69
C ASP A 249 -1.95 15.94 -34.23
N ARG A 250 -2.94 15.11 -33.89
CA ARG A 250 -3.52 15.05 -32.53
C ARG A 250 -3.38 13.66 -31.94
N PHE A 251 -2.20 13.45 -31.35
CA PHE A 251 -1.95 12.31 -30.46
C PHE A 251 -1.88 12.76 -29.00
N TYR A 252 -2.17 11.82 -28.10
CA TYR A 252 -2.00 11.93 -26.66
C TYR A 252 -1.02 10.87 -26.15
N ILE A 253 -0.32 11.21 -25.09
CA ILE A 253 0.72 10.36 -24.50
C ILE A 253 0.53 10.24 -23.00
N SER A 254 1.00 9.13 -22.44
CA SER A 254 0.96 8.87 -20.99
C SER A 254 2.30 9.11 -20.30
N GLY A 255 3.37 9.35 -21.05
CA GLY A 255 4.68 9.56 -20.45
C GLY A 255 5.70 10.20 -21.38
N LEU A 256 6.68 10.87 -20.77
CA LEU A 256 7.78 11.56 -21.41
C LEU A 256 9.11 11.23 -20.76
N VAL A 257 10.16 11.33 -21.56
CA VAL A 257 11.55 11.17 -21.13
C VAL A 257 12.22 12.53 -21.17
N LEU A 258 12.80 12.93 -20.05
CA LEU A 258 13.66 14.08 -19.94
C LEU A 258 15.10 13.62 -19.77
N ASP A 259 15.95 13.99 -20.72
CA ASP A 259 17.40 13.82 -20.68
C ASP A 259 18.03 15.09 -20.08
N PRO A 260 18.57 15.02 -18.85
CA PRO A 260 19.17 16.17 -18.21
C PRO A 260 20.40 16.71 -18.95
N GLN A 261 21.06 15.90 -19.79
CA GLN A 261 22.23 16.32 -20.57
C GLN A 261 21.86 17.19 -21.77
N GLN A 262 20.59 17.19 -22.18
CA GLN A 262 20.09 17.95 -23.34
C GLN A 262 19.32 19.20 -22.93
N LEU A 263 19.15 19.47 -21.64
CA LEU A 263 18.38 20.62 -21.13
C LEU A 263 18.90 21.98 -21.60
N ASP A 264 20.21 22.11 -21.84
CA ASP A 264 20.82 23.34 -22.35
C ASP A 264 20.54 23.59 -23.84
N GLN A 265 19.99 22.59 -24.55
CA GLN A 265 19.62 22.70 -25.97
C GLN A 265 18.21 23.26 -26.09
N ALA A 266 18.09 24.49 -26.61
CA ALA A 266 16.81 25.19 -26.72
C ALA A 266 15.75 24.39 -27.50
N ASP A 267 16.14 23.79 -28.63
CA ASP A 267 15.21 23.01 -29.48
C ASP A 267 14.68 21.77 -28.76
N TYR A 268 15.54 21.07 -28.00
CA TYR A 268 15.16 19.92 -27.19
C TYR A 268 14.14 20.33 -26.12
N PHE A 269 14.44 21.40 -25.36
CA PHE A 269 13.58 21.83 -24.26
C PHE A 269 12.23 22.36 -24.76
N GLU A 270 12.20 23.10 -25.87
CA GLU A 270 10.94 23.54 -26.48
C GLU A 270 10.13 22.36 -27.02
N ASN A 271 10.76 21.37 -27.66
CA ASN A 271 10.08 20.14 -28.07
C ASN A 271 9.50 19.39 -26.86
N PHE A 272 10.27 19.27 -25.77
CA PHE A 272 9.80 18.66 -24.52
C PHE A 272 8.54 19.36 -23.97
N LYS A 273 8.51 20.70 -23.94
CA LYS A 273 7.32 21.47 -23.53
C LYS A 273 6.13 21.26 -24.46
N GLN A 274 6.37 21.16 -25.77
CA GLN A 274 5.31 20.88 -26.75
C GLN A 274 4.71 19.50 -26.52
N LEU A 275 5.55 18.49 -26.28
CA LEU A 275 5.13 17.14 -25.95
C LEU A 275 4.42 17.06 -24.59
N MET A 276 4.84 17.85 -23.58
CA MET A 276 4.13 17.95 -22.30
C MET A 276 2.67 18.36 -22.47
N ASN A 277 2.36 19.16 -23.50
CA ASN A 277 0.98 19.53 -23.82
C ASN A 277 0.14 18.40 -24.43
N ARG A 278 0.77 17.28 -24.82
CA ARG A 278 0.13 16.05 -25.30
C ARG A 278 -0.22 15.08 -24.17
N ILE A 279 0.26 15.33 -22.95
CA ILE A 279 -0.27 14.66 -21.75
C ILE A 279 -1.63 15.27 -21.44
N ILE A 280 -2.66 14.43 -21.24
CA ILE A 280 -4.01 14.88 -20.92
C ILE A 280 -3.97 15.73 -19.63
N GLY A 281 -4.53 16.93 -19.68
CA GLY A 281 -4.60 17.83 -18.52
C GLY A 281 -5.92 17.66 -17.80
N ILE A 282 -5.91 17.84 -16.48
CA ILE A 282 -7.09 17.64 -15.63
C ILE A 282 -8.02 18.86 -15.65
N GLN A 283 -7.51 20.05 -15.99
CA GLN A 283 -8.20 21.32 -15.76
C GLN A 283 -9.12 21.84 -16.87
N ARG A 284 -9.46 21.06 -17.90
CA ARG A 284 -10.30 21.62 -18.99
C ARG A 284 -11.78 21.73 -18.55
N LYS A 285 -12.14 22.90 -17.99
CA LYS A 285 -13.48 23.34 -17.53
C LYS A 285 -13.95 22.77 -16.18
N MET A 286 -13.12 22.90 -15.14
CA MET A 286 -13.54 22.55 -13.78
C MET A 286 -14.17 23.74 -13.04
N ASN A 287 -15.13 23.47 -12.17
CA ASN A 287 -15.70 24.43 -11.23
C ASN A 287 -14.59 25.00 -10.33
N SER A 288 -14.48 26.34 -10.28
CA SER A 288 -13.46 27.03 -9.48
C SER A 288 -13.52 26.66 -8.00
N HIS A 289 -14.72 26.39 -7.47
CA HIS A 289 -14.90 25.99 -6.07
C HIS A 289 -14.24 24.64 -5.76
N ILE A 290 -14.23 23.70 -6.73
CA ILE A 290 -13.56 22.40 -6.57
C ILE A 290 -12.05 22.58 -6.61
N VAL A 291 -11.56 23.44 -7.51
CA VAL A 291 -10.13 23.75 -7.61
C VAL A 291 -9.65 24.41 -6.32
N GLU A 292 -10.32 25.46 -5.86
CA GLU A 292 -10.01 26.18 -4.61
C GLU A 292 -10.08 25.26 -3.38
N LEU A 293 -11.08 24.38 -3.31
CA LEU A 293 -11.16 23.38 -2.25
C LEU A 293 -9.90 22.51 -2.26
N VAL A 294 -9.59 21.87 -3.38
CA VAL A 294 -8.44 20.97 -3.50
C VAL A 294 -7.12 21.68 -3.19
N GLU A 295 -6.93 22.91 -3.67
CA GLU A 295 -5.77 23.73 -3.33
C GLU A 295 -5.68 23.97 -1.82
N SER A 296 -6.78 24.34 -1.17
CA SER A 296 -6.82 24.53 0.29
C SER A 296 -6.50 23.26 1.08
N LEU A 297 -6.89 22.08 0.58
CA LEU A 297 -6.58 20.80 1.20
C LEU A 297 -5.08 20.51 1.14
N HIS A 298 -4.46 20.71 -0.04
CA HIS A 298 -3.01 20.55 -0.21
C HIS A 298 -2.23 21.56 0.62
N GLU A 299 -2.68 22.82 0.67
CA GLU A 299 -2.07 23.84 1.52
C GLU A 299 -2.11 23.47 3.00
N TYR A 300 -3.24 22.96 3.50
CA TYR A 300 -3.37 22.48 4.87
C TYR A 300 -2.44 21.29 5.15
N ASN A 301 -2.36 20.34 4.22
CA ASN A 301 -1.44 19.20 4.33
C ASN A 301 0.00 19.65 4.51
N GLN A 302 0.46 20.57 3.64
CA GLN A 302 1.84 21.07 3.62
C GLN A 302 2.20 21.94 4.83
N HIS A 303 1.32 22.85 5.22
CA HIS A 303 1.64 23.87 6.22
C HIS A 303 1.19 23.50 7.64
N ARG A 304 0.35 22.46 7.81
CA ARG A 304 -0.17 22.04 9.12
C ARG A 304 0.09 20.56 9.42
N LEU A 305 -0.45 19.65 8.61
CA LEU A 305 -0.38 18.21 8.94
C LEU A 305 1.04 17.65 8.87
N ILE A 306 1.78 17.90 7.79
CA ILE A 306 3.16 17.41 7.64
C ILE A 306 4.07 17.99 8.74
N PRO A 307 4.04 19.30 9.06
CA PRO A 307 4.76 19.85 10.20
C PRO A 307 4.38 19.19 11.53
N SER A 308 3.08 19.06 11.84
CA SER A 308 2.61 18.39 13.07
C SER A 308 3.05 16.93 13.14
N LEU A 309 3.08 16.22 12.01
CA LEU A 309 3.61 14.87 11.93
C LEU A 309 5.11 14.82 12.28
N LYS A 310 5.90 15.79 11.80
CA LYS A 310 7.33 15.91 12.14
C LYS A 310 7.57 16.25 13.61
N GLU A 311 6.63 16.96 14.27
CA GLU A 311 6.72 17.29 15.71
C GLU A 311 6.71 16.06 16.63
N ILE A 312 6.25 14.90 16.15
CA ILE A 312 6.35 13.63 16.90
C ILE A 312 7.78 13.39 17.39
N LEU A 313 8.79 13.77 16.59
CA LEU A 313 10.20 13.59 16.93
C LEU A 313 10.67 14.42 18.14
N ASN A 314 9.90 15.45 18.53
CA ASN A 314 10.21 16.31 19.65
C ASN A 314 9.71 15.76 20.99
N ILE A 315 8.97 14.63 20.99
CA ILE A 315 8.49 13.99 22.21
C ILE A 315 9.69 13.48 23.02
N GLN A 316 9.95 14.13 24.15
CA GLN A 316 10.96 13.72 25.13
C GLN A 316 10.27 13.38 26.45
N SER A 317 10.10 12.09 26.76
CA SER A 317 9.44 11.64 27.99
C SER A 317 9.76 10.18 28.28
N PHE A 318 9.45 9.73 29.50
CA PHE A 318 9.52 8.32 29.90
C PHE A 318 8.35 7.48 29.33
N SER A 319 7.24 8.12 28.92
CA SER A 319 6.05 7.43 28.36
C SER A 319 5.90 7.70 26.86
N ILE A 320 6.93 7.37 26.10
CA ILE A 320 7.02 7.63 24.66
C ILE A 320 5.84 7.01 23.92
N ASP A 321 5.51 5.75 24.19
CA ASP A 321 4.48 5.04 23.42
C ASP A 321 3.08 5.66 23.57
N HIS A 322 2.75 6.12 24.78
CA HIS A 322 1.48 6.77 25.06
C HIS A 322 1.39 8.15 24.38
N LEU A 323 2.45 8.96 24.47
CA LEU A 323 2.46 10.30 23.87
C LEU A 323 2.45 10.23 22.34
N VAL A 324 3.15 9.25 21.76
CA VAL A 324 3.06 8.97 20.31
C VAL A 324 1.62 8.61 19.94
N LYS A 325 0.96 7.75 20.73
CA LYS A 325 -0.45 7.39 20.50
C LYS A 325 -1.36 8.62 20.52
N GLU A 326 -1.30 9.45 21.56
CA GLU A 326 -2.12 10.66 21.70
C GLU A 326 -1.88 11.65 20.55
N HIS A 327 -0.62 11.85 20.16
CA HIS A 327 -0.28 12.73 19.05
C HIS A 327 -0.82 12.21 17.71
N LEU A 328 -0.74 10.90 17.46
CA LEU A 328 -1.33 10.27 16.27
C LEU A 328 -2.86 10.37 16.26
N GLU A 329 -3.53 10.27 17.42
CA GLU A 329 -4.98 10.49 17.54
C GLU A 329 -5.37 11.94 17.21
N ILE A 330 -4.56 12.92 17.60
CA ILE A 330 -4.76 14.34 17.22
C ILE A 330 -4.56 14.52 15.71
N LEU A 331 -3.49 13.95 15.15
CA LEU A 331 -3.24 14.00 13.70
C LEU A 331 -4.36 13.37 12.88
N GLU A 332 -4.87 12.22 13.30
CA GLU A 332 -6.01 11.57 12.63
C GLU A 332 -7.25 12.44 12.65
N LYS A 333 -7.51 13.10 13.79
CA LYS A 333 -8.62 14.03 13.94
C LYS A 333 -8.44 15.22 13.01
N ASP A 334 -7.25 15.82 12.96
CA ASP A 334 -6.98 16.97 12.09
C ASP A 334 -7.08 16.61 10.60
N LEU A 335 -6.56 15.44 10.21
CA LEU A 335 -6.73 14.88 8.86
C LEU A 335 -8.22 14.72 8.53
N SER A 336 -9.00 14.15 9.46
CA SER A 336 -10.42 13.90 9.25
C SER A 336 -11.24 15.18 9.11
N LEU A 337 -11.05 16.15 10.01
CA LEU A 337 -11.86 17.37 10.07
C LEU A 337 -11.48 18.42 9.03
N ASN A 338 -10.20 18.50 8.68
CA ASN A 338 -9.70 19.58 7.80
C ASN A 338 -9.43 19.09 6.38
N ILE A 339 -9.40 17.77 6.14
CA ILE A 339 -9.20 17.21 4.80
C ILE A 339 -10.35 16.29 4.40
N LEU A 340 -10.58 15.19 5.10
CA LEU A 340 -11.49 14.14 4.62
C LEU A 340 -12.97 14.56 4.62
N GLU A 341 -13.44 15.24 5.67
CA GLU A 341 -14.80 15.78 5.75
C GLU A 341 -15.06 16.91 4.73
N PRO A 342 -14.20 17.95 4.64
CA PRO A 342 -14.36 18.99 3.62
C PRO A 342 -14.29 18.42 2.20
N PHE A 343 -13.42 17.45 1.96
CA PHE A 343 -13.32 16.76 0.68
C PHE A 343 -14.62 16.08 0.28
N LEU A 344 -15.19 15.22 1.15
CA LEU A 344 -16.47 14.57 0.85
C LEU A 344 -17.59 15.59 0.68
N LYS A 345 -17.61 16.65 1.49
CA LYS A 345 -18.61 17.71 1.36
C LYS A 345 -18.50 18.42 0.01
N GLY A 346 -17.29 18.70 -0.47
CA GLY A 346 -17.07 19.25 -1.81
C GLY A 346 -17.49 18.30 -2.92
N LEU A 347 -17.12 17.03 -2.79
CA LEU A 347 -17.49 15.97 -3.73
C LEU A 347 -19.03 15.88 -3.90
N LYS A 348 -19.78 15.95 -2.80
CA LYS A 348 -21.26 15.88 -2.82
C LYS A 348 -21.94 17.14 -3.37
N ASN A 349 -21.41 18.32 -3.05
CA ASN A 349 -22.16 19.58 -3.23
C ASN A 349 -21.66 20.46 -4.38
N SER A 350 -20.43 20.24 -4.84
CA SER A 350 -19.75 21.17 -5.76
C SER A 350 -19.38 20.53 -7.09
N VAL A 351 -19.32 19.20 -7.18
CA VAL A 351 -19.06 18.48 -8.43
C VAL A 351 -20.34 18.37 -9.28
N GLN A 352 -20.20 18.65 -10.57
CA GLN A 352 -21.26 18.66 -11.57
C GLN A 352 -20.94 17.75 -12.78
N HIS A 353 -19.66 17.45 -13.02
CA HIS A 353 -19.21 16.67 -14.17
C HIS A 353 -18.27 15.53 -13.78
N THR A 354 -18.23 14.48 -14.60
CA THR A 354 -17.39 13.30 -14.38
C THR A 354 -15.89 13.64 -14.33
N ASP A 355 -15.43 14.61 -15.14
CA ASP A 355 -14.03 15.05 -15.13
C ASP A 355 -13.61 15.65 -13.77
N GLU A 356 -14.54 16.27 -13.05
CA GLU A 356 -14.27 16.84 -11.71
C GLU A 356 -14.23 15.76 -10.63
N LEU A 357 -15.02 14.70 -10.76
CA LEU A 357 -14.91 13.52 -9.90
C LEU A 357 -13.51 12.92 -10.02
N GLU A 358 -12.99 12.87 -11.24
CA GLU A 358 -11.65 12.34 -11.50
C GLU A 358 -10.55 13.23 -10.93
N TYR A 359 -10.67 14.54 -11.13
CA TYR A 359 -9.78 15.50 -10.49
C TYR A 359 -9.75 15.35 -8.97
N CYS A 360 -10.92 15.20 -8.33
CA CYS A 360 -11.02 14.97 -6.90
C CYS A 360 -10.32 13.66 -6.47
N TYR A 361 -10.53 12.58 -7.22
CA TYR A 361 -9.93 11.26 -6.93
C TYR A 361 -8.40 11.32 -6.95
N LEU A 362 -7.82 11.86 -8.02
CA LEU A 362 -6.36 11.95 -8.16
C LEU A 362 -5.74 12.85 -7.08
N ASN A 363 -6.41 13.96 -6.76
CA ASN A 363 -5.87 14.89 -5.77
C ASN A 363 -5.92 14.35 -4.34
N ILE A 364 -6.98 13.64 -3.94
CA ILE A 364 -7.02 13.02 -2.62
C ILE A 364 -6.01 11.88 -2.51
N LEU A 365 -5.83 11.09 -3.58
CA LEU A 365 -4.79 10.06 -3.64
C LEU A 365 -3.41 10.66 -3.43
N ARG A 366 -3.06 11.71 -4.19
CA ARG A 366 -1.78 12.40 -4.10
C ARG A 366 -1.52 12.93 -2.69
N LEU A 367 -2.53 13.58 -2.10
CA LEU A 367 -2.43 14.17 -0.76
C LEU A 367 -2.14 13.09 0.30
N ILE A 368 -2.91 12.01 0.31
CA ILE A 368 -2.75 10.94 1.31
C ILE A 368 -1.46 10.15 1.08
N ASN A 369 -1.06 9.91 -0.18
CA ASN A 369 0.23 9.30 -0.51
C ASN A 369 1.40 10.13 -0.01
N GLU A 370 1.35 11.45 -0.18
CA GLU A 370 2.38 12.35 0.33
C GLU A 370 2.47 12.30 1.86
N PHE A 371 1.33 12.35 2.55
CA PHE A 371 1.28 12.22 4.01
C PHE A 371 1.84 10.87 4.50
N LEU A 372 1.44 9.77 3.83
CA LEU A 372 1.95 8.43 4.11
C LEU A 372 3.46 8.33 3.87
N HIS A 373 3.97 8.94 2.79
CA HIS A 373 5.40 8.97 2.53
C HIS A 373 6.15 9.68 3.65
N GLN A 374 5.68 10.84 4.11
CA GLN A 374 6.27 11.56 5.25
C GLN A 374 6.26 10.69 6.54
N LEU A 375 5.18 9.95 6.79
CA LEU A 375 5.12 9.00 7.90
C LEU A 375 6.13 7.86 7.71
N GLU A 376 6.35 7.37 6.49
CA GLU A 376 7.37 6.37 6.18
C GLU A 376 8.77 6.86 6.50
N ILE A 377 9.06 8.14 6.22
CA ILE A 377 10.33 8.78 6.59
C ILE A 377 10.55 8.72 8.10
N LEU A 378 9.52 9.10 8.85
CA LEU A 378 9.56 9.27 10.30
C LEU A 378 9.55 7.94 11.05
N SER A 379 8.83 6.93 10.55
CA SER A 379 8.66 5.57 11.12
C SER A 379 9.96 4.76 11.24
N GLN A 380 11.08 5.42 11.06
CA GLN A 380 12.40 4.86 10.96
C GLN A 380 13.31 5.40 12.04
N GLN A 381 12.90 6.49 12.70
CA GLN A 381 13.45 6.81 14.00
C GLN A 381 13.10 5.66 14.95
N PRO A 382 14.04 5.18 15.78
CA PRO A 382 13.80 4.04 16.67
C PRO A 382 12.53 4.18 17.51
N MET A 383 12.23 5.41 17.92
CA MET A 383 11.01 5.78 18.64
C MET A 383 9.72 5.37 17.92
N LEU A 384 9.68 5.45 16.58
CA LEU A 384 8.50 5.13 15.77
C LEU A 384 8.59 3.77 15.10
N GLN A 385 9.79 3.31 14.76
CA GLN A 385 10.04 2.02 14.11
C GLN A 385 9.50 0.84 14.93
N PHE A 386 9.65 0.92 16.24
CA PHE A 386 9.20 -0.14 17.17
C PHE A 386 7.88 0.20 17.86
N ASN A 387 7.31 1.38 17.60
CA ASN A 387 6.06 1.79 18.22
C ASN A 387 4.87 1.13 17.52
N PRO A 388 4.05 0.34 18.24
CA PRO A 388 2.92 -0.35 17.62
C PRO A 388 1.85 0.60 17.11
N HIS A 389 1.64 1.75 17.76
CA HIS A 389 0.63 2.73 17.34
C HIS A 389 0.99 3.43 16.03
N ALA A 390 2.26 3.84 15.86
CA ALA A 390 2.76 4.40 14.60
C ALA A 390 2.61 3.40 13.44
N ARG A 391 2.92 2.13 13.69
CA ARG A 391 2.76 1.05 12.70
C ARG A 391 1.29 0.84 12.31
N LEU A 392 0.37 0.77 13.28
CA LEU A 392 -1.05 0.60 12.99
C LEU A 392 -1.65 1.82 12.27
N PHE A 393 -1.23 3.04 12.64
CA PHE A 393 -1.63 4.25 11.95
C PHE A 393 -1.20 4.24 10.47
N LYS A 394 0.05 3.84 10.18
CA LYS A 394 0.55 3.62 8.82
C LYS A 394 -0.31 2.60 8.05
N TYR A 395 -0.63 1.46 8.68
CA TYR A 395 -1.45 0.42 8.06
C TYR A 395 -2.85 0.92 7.70
N ARG A 396 -3.46 1.76 8.55
CA ARG A 396 -4.76 2.39 8.28
C ARG A 396 -4.70 3.37 7.10
N LEU A 397 -3.62 4.14 6.93
CA LEU A 397 -3.43 5.00 5.77
C LEU A 397 -3.27 4.19 4.46
N ILE A 398 -2.47 3.12 4.48
CA ILE A 398 -2.34 2.21 3.33
C ILE A 398 -3.69 1.59 2.98
N ALA A 399 -4.44 1.13 4.00
CA ALA A 399 -5.78 0.60 3.83
C ALA A 399 -6.74 1.63 3.22
N TYR A 400 -6.65 2.90 3.65
CA TYR A 400 -7.50 3.98 3.16
C TYR A 400 -7.32 4.18 1.66
N LEU A 401 -6.08 4.27 1.20
CA LEU A 401 -5.74 4.37 -0.22
C LEU A 401 -6.32 3.20 -1.01
N LYS A 402 -6.16 1.97 -0.51
CA LYS A 402 -6.66 0.77 -1.19
C LYS A 402 -8.19 0.70 -1.22
N LEU A 403 -8.85 1.14 -0.16
CA LEU A 403 -10.31 1.20 -0.08
C LEU A 403 -10.89 2.31 -0.96
N LEU A 404 -10.22 3.45 -1.10
CA LEU A 404 -10.57 4.49 -2.07
C LEU A 404 -10.52 3.96 -3.52
N GLU A 405 -9.49 3.19 -3.86
CA GLU A 405 -9.36 2.55 -5.17
C GLU A 405 -10.48 1.52 -5.42
N LYS A 406 -10.71 0.61 -4.46
CA LYS A 406 -11.78 -0.41 -4.56
C LYS A 406 -13.16 0.22 -4.70
N ARG A 407 -13.46 1.21 -3.86
CA ARG A 407 -14.78 1.88 -3.80
C ARG A 407 -14.90 3.07 -4.76
N ARG A 408 -13.98 3.23 -5.71
CA ARG A 408 -13.95 4.42 -6.57
C ARG A 408 -15.29 4.66 -7.25
N THR A 409 -15.90 3.61 -7.80
CA THR A 409 -17.21 3.65 -8.46
C THR A 409 -18.41 3.87 -7.54
N GLN A 410 -18.22 3.85 -6.22
CA GLN A 410 -19.25 4.08 -5.20
C GLN A 410 -19.06 5.43 -4.49
N ILE A 411 -17.85 5.97 -4.53
CA ILE A 411 -17.49 7.25 -3.90
C ILE A 411 -17.56 8.38 -4.92
N PHE A 412 -16.93 8.19 -6.07
CA PHE A 412 -16.78 9.20 -7.12
C PHE A 412 -17.92 9.08 -8.12
N VAL A 413 -19.13 9.41 -7.66
CA VAL A 413 -20.37 9.38 -8.44
C VAL A 413 -21.20 10.61 -8.13
N ILE A 414 -21.87 11.16 -9.14
CA ILE A 414 -22.88 12.20 -8.96
C ILE A 414 -24.17 11.52 -8.53
N PHE A 415 -24.51 11.66 -7.25
CA PHE A 415 -25.77 11.14 -6.71
C PHE A 415 -26.92 12.06 -7.10
N HIS A 416 -27.94 11.52 -7.77
CA HIS A 416 -29.15 12.27 -8.16
C HIS A 416 -30.24 12.25 -7.08
N ASP A 417 -30.14 11.35 -6.10
CA ASP A 417 -31.02 11.26 -4.96
C ASP A 417 -30.29 10.77 -3.70
N GLU A 418 -30.82 11.20 -2.56
CA GLU A 418 -30.28 10.87 -1.24
C GLU A 418 -30.43 9.38 -0.91
N PHE A 419 -31.41 8.67 -1.50
CA PHE A 419 -31.66 7.27 -1.18
C PHE A 419 -30.50 6.37 -1.63
N HIS A 420 -30.06 6.53 -2.89
CA HIS A 420 -28.89 5.79 -3.39
C HIS A 420 -27.62 6.14 -2.63
N TYR A 421 -27.43 7.40 -2.23
CA TYR A 421 -26.31 7.79 -1.39
C TYR A 421 -26.34 7.07 -0.03
N GLN A 422 -27.49 7.07 0.64
CA GLN A 422 -27.66 6.39 1.94
C GLN A 422 -27.48 4.87 1.85
N GLN A 423 -27.80 4.24 0.72
CA GLN A 423 -27.48 2.83 0.49
C GLN A 423 -25.96 2.58 0.54
N GLN A 424 -25.17 3.43 -0.11
CA GLN A 424 -23.70 3.30 -0.09
C GLN A 424 -23.13 3.53 1.31
N VAL A 425 -23.67 4.51 2.05
CA VAL A 425 -23.29 4.76 3.45
C VAL A 425 -23.58 3.55 4.33
N ARG A 426 -24.74 2.89 4.16
CA ARG A 426 -25.09 1.67 4.91
C ARG A 426 -24.21 0.48 4.53
N ALA A 427 -23.87 0.33 3.26
CA ALA A 427 -22.99 -0.74 2.80
C ALA A 427 -21.63 -0.68 3.51
N VAL A 428 -21.07 0.52 3.72
CA VAL A 428 -19.80 0.71 4.44
C VAL A 428 -19.85 0.22 5.88
N SER A 429 -20.92 0.53 6.61
CA SER A 429 -21.01 0.20 8.03
C SER A 429 -21.45 -1.24 8.30
N ALA A 430 -22.18 -1.87 7.36
CA ALA A 430 -22.78 -3.19 7.53
C ALA A 430 -21.80 -4.29 7.99
N PRO A 431 -20.61 -4.49 7.38
CA PRO A 431 -19.71 -5.58 7.80
C PRO A 431 -19.27 -5.46 9.25
N THR A 432 -18.93 -4.25 9.69
CA THR A 432 -18.48 -4.04 11.08
C THR A 432 -19.64 -4.16 12.07
N GLN A 433 -20.85 -3.80 11.66
CA GLN A 433 -22.05 -3.97 12.46
C GLN A 433 -22.40 -5.44 12.64
N GLU A 434 -22.34 -6.23 11.58
CA GLU A 434 -22.54 -7.68 11.64
C GLU A 434 -21.51 -8.37 12.55
N ILE A 435 -20.24 -7.95 12.50
CA ILE A 435 -19.20 -8.46 13.40
C ILE A 435 -19.50 -8.08 14.86
N ARG A 436 -19.95 -6.85 15.14
CA ARG A 436 -20.35 -6.44 16.51
C ARG A 436 -21.48 -7.31 17.03
N GLU A 437 -22.51 -7.55 16.22
CA GLU A 437 -23.67 -8.38 16.60
C GLU A 437 -23.26 -9.82 16.87
N LEU A 438 -22.44 -10.41 16.00
CA LEU A 438 -21.86 -11.74 16.18
C LEU A 438 -21.10 -11.86 17.51
N LEU A 439 -20.20 -10.91 17.79
CA LEU A 439 -19.37 -10.92 19.00
C LEU A 439 -20.20 -10.70 20.26
N ASN A 440 -21.17 -9.79 20.24
CA ASN A 440 -22.06 -9.56 21.39
C ASN A 440 -22.84 -10.83 21.75
N ALA A 441 -23.46 -11.48 20.75
CA ALA A 441 -24.20 -12.72 20.96
C ALA A 441 -23.29 -13.84 21.50
N ALA A 442 -22.10 -13.99 20.94
CA ALA A 442 -21.15 -15.01 21.37
C ALA A 442 -20.58 -14.76 22.78
N ILE A 443 -20.35 -13.51 23.16
CA ILE A 443 -19.91 -13.13 24.51
C ILE A 443 -21.02 -13.41 25.53
N GLU A 444 -22.27 -13.12 25.20
CA GLU A 444 -23.42 -13.44 26.04
C GLU A 444 -23.56 -14.96 26.22
N GLN A 445 -23.54 -15.72 25.13
CA GLN A 445 -23.55 -17.18 25.16
C GLN A 445 -22.40 -17.77 25.99
N THR A 446 -21.18 -17.23 25.84
CA THR A 446 -20.01 -17.63 26.62
C THR A 446 -20.23 -17.38 28.12
N ARG A 447 -20.84 -16.26 28.48
CA ARG A 447 -21.14 -15.92 29.88
C ARG A 447 -22.15 -16.90 30.48
N GLU A 448 -23.19 -17.27 29.75
CA GLU A 448 -24.18 -18.27 30.18
C GLU A 448 -23.54 -19.64 30.40
N ILE A 449 -22.73 -20.11 29.44
CA ILE A 449 -22.02 -21.39 29.54
C ILE A 449 -21.08 -21.39 30.76
N GLN A 450 -20.33 -20.31 30.99
CA GLN A 450 -19.45 -20.17 32.16
C GLN A 450 -20.23 -20.20 33.48
N GLN A 451 -21.42 -19.61 33.54
CA GLN A 451 -22.28 -19.69 34.73
C GLN A 451 -22.74 -21.12 34.99
N GLN A 452 -23.13 -21.86 33.96
CA GLN A 452 -23.51 -23.27 34.07
C GLN A 452 -22.35 -24.14 34.55
N ILE A 453 -21.14 -23.93 34.02
CA ILE A 453 -19.92 -24.62 34.48
C ILE A 453 -19.70 -24.36 35.98
N ARG A 454 -19.72 -23.10 36.41
CA ARG A 454 -19.52 -22.74 37.83
C ARG A 454 -20.59 -23.33 38.74
N GLN A 455 -21.83 -23.44 38.26
CA GLN A 455 -22.91 -24.08 39.00
C GLN A 455 -22.63 -25.58 39.19
N LEU A 456 -22.27 -26.29 38.10
CA LEU A 456 -21.93 -27.72 38.16
C LEU A 456 -20.70 -27.99 39.04
N GLU A 457 -19.68 -27.13 39.00
CA GLU A 457 -18.48 -27.22 39.85
C GLU A 457 -18.83 -27.02 41.35
N ARG A 458 -19.68 -26.04 41.67
CA ARG A 458 -20.18 -25.84 43.05
C ARG A 458 -21.01 -27.02 43.52
N GLU A 459 -21.85 -27.59 42.66
CA GLU A 459 -22.62 -28.79 42.97
C GLU A 459 -21.70 -29.99 43.23
N MET A 460 -20.59 -30.15 42.49
CA MET A 460 -19.59 -31.18 42.78
C MET A 460 -18.93 -30.98 44.15
N GLN A 461 -18.46 -29.75 44.45
CA GLN A 461 -17.78 -29.42 45.72
C GLN A 461 -18.69 -29.55 46.96
N ASN A 462 -19.93 -29.07 46.87
CA ASN A 462 -20.88 -29.16 47.98
C ASN A 462 -21.30 -30.60 48.32
N THR A 463 -21.07 -31.56 47.40
CA THR A 463 -21.44 -32.97 47.60
C THR A 463 -20.32 -33.80 48.25
N GLU A 464 -19.09 -33.27 48.37
CA GLU A 464 -17.97 -33.94 49.05
C GLU A 464 -18.14 -34.04 50.58
N ASN A 465 -19.10 -33.31 51.18
CA ASN A 465 -19.36 -33.30 52.62
C ASN A 465 -20.46 -34.28 53.10
N SER A 466 -20.93 -35.22 52.27
CA SER A 466 -21.98 -36.17 52.69
C SER A 466 -21.75 -37.62 52.25
N SER A 467 -21.83 -38.53 53.22
CA SER A 467 -21.55 -39.97 53.12
C SER A 467 -22.64 -40.74 52.36
N PHE A 468 -22.50 -40.97 51.04
CA PHE A 468 -23.38 -41.86 50.23
C PHE A 468 -22.68 -42.45 48.97
N LEU A 469 -21.58 -43.17 49.16
CA LEU A 469 -20.54 -43.55 48.18
C LEU A 469 -20.90 -44.42 46.92
N LYS A 470 -22.17 -44.74 46.59
CA LYS A 470 -22.49 -45.57 45.39
C LYS A 470 -23.39 -44.94 44.33
N ARG A 471 -24.21 -43.93 44.65
CA ARG A 471 -24.86 -43.06 43.65
C ARG A 471 -23.98 -41.88 43.23
N LEU A 472 -22.87 -41.68 43.94
CA LEU A 472 -21.93 -40.55 43.82
C LEU A 472 -21.05 -40.61 42.57
N PHE A 473 -20.46 -41.77 42.25
CA PHE A 473 -19.54 -41.89 41.10
C PHE A 473 -20.23 -41.60 39.75
N LYS A 474 -21.43 -42.15 39.51
CA LYS A 474 -22.19 -41.88 38.28
C LYS A 474 -22.65 -40.42 38.12
N LYS A 475 -22.88 -39.69 39.22
CA LYS A 475 -23.33 -38.28 39.16
C LYS A 475 -22.15 -37.33 38.98
N ALA A 476 -21.03 -37.60 39.65
CA ALA A 476 -19.78 -36.88 39.47
C ALA A 476 -19.21 -37.08 38.05
N GLU A 477 -19.15 -38.32 37.54
CA GLU A 477 -18.75 -38.63 36.16
C GLU A 477 -19.66 -37.93 35.14
N ASN A 478 -20.98 -37.89 35.38
CA ASN A 478 -21.92 -37.16 34.52
C ASN A 478 -21.74 -35.64 34.57
N HIS A 479 -21.40 -35.07 35.74
CA HIS A 479 -21.13 -33.63 35.88
C HIS A 479 -19.80 -33.27 35.21
N GLU A 480 -18.76 -34.08 35.37
CA GLU A 480 -17.47 -33.92 34.72
C GLU A 480 -17.60 -34.02 33.19
N PHE A 481 -18.34 -35.02 32.69
CA PHE A 481 -18.66 -35.14 31.27
C PHE A 481 -19.38 -33.89 30.73
N LYS A 482 -20.39 -33.39 31.45
CA LYS A 482 -21.11 -32.15 31.08
C LYS A 482 -20.22 -30.92 31.11
N ILE A 483 -19.34 -30.79 32.11
CA ILE A 483 -18.38 -29.68 32.19
C ILE A 483 -17.43 -29.73 30.99
N ASN A 484 -16.92 -30.91 30.63
CA ASN A 484 -16.06 -31.07 29.46
C ASN A 484 -16.79 -30.75 28.15
N GLN A 485 -18.06 -31.16 28.02
CA GLN A 485 -18.90 -30.77 26.87
C GLN A 485 -19.12 -29.25 26.81
N LEU A 486 -19.40 -28.60 27.94
CA LEU A 486 -19.56 -27.14 27.99
C LEU A 486 -18.24 -26.41 27.69
N LYS A 487 -17.09 -26.93 28.14
CA LYS A 487 -15.77 -26.39 27.76
C LYS A 487 -15.51 -26.53 26.26
N GLN A 488 -15.92 -27.64 25.65
CA GLN A 488 -15.84 -27.81 24.19
C GLN A 488 -16.75 -26.81 23.46
N ASN A 489 -17.98 -26.59 23.95
CA ASN A 489 -18.88 -25.59 23.39
C ASN A 489 -18.27 -24.18 23.43
N LEU A 490 -17.51 -23.82 24.48
CA LEU A 490 -16.80 -22.53 24.53
C LEU A 490 -15.78 -22.40 23.40
N ILE A 491 -15.04 -23.47 23.10
CA ILE A 491 -14.08 -23.52 21.99
C ILE A 491 -14.81 -23.40 20.65
N GLU A 492 -15.92 -24.11 20.47
CA GLU A 492 -16.73 -24.05 19.25
C GLU A 492 -17.31 -22.66 18.98
N VAL A 493 -17.83 -21.98 20.01
CA VAL A 493 -18.34 -20.59 19.90
C VAL A 493 -17.22 -19.64 19.48
N ARG A 494 -16.04 -19.76 20.09
CA ARG A 494 -14.86 -18.96 19.75
C ARG A 494 -14.42 -19.20 18.30
N ASP A 495 -14.27 -20.46 17.91
CA ASP A 495 -13.80 -20.86 16.58
C ASP A 495 -14.79 -20.45 15.48
N HIS A 496 -16.10 -20.57 15.77
CA HIS A 496 -17.15 -20.09 14.90
C HIS A 496 -17.03 -18.57 14.66
N CYS A 497 -16.84 -17.79 15.73
CA CYS A 497 -16.66 -16.34 15.60
C CYS A 497 -15.41 -16.00 14.77
N TYR A 498 -14.29 -16.66 15.05
CA TYR A 498 -13.04 -16.46 14.33
C TYR A 498 -13.23 -16.69 12.81
N LEU A 499 -13.78 -17.83 12.43
CA LEU A 499 -13.99 -18.19 11.02
C LEU A 499 -15.02 -17.28 10.35
N ARG A 500 -16.08 -16.90 11.07
CA ARG A 500 -17.13 -16.04 10.53
C ARG A 500 -16.63 -14.62 10.26
N ILE A 501 -15.76 -14.06 11.09
CA ILE A 501 -15.11 -12.76 10.83
C ILE A 501 -14.30 -12.80 9.53
N ILE A 502 -13.50 -13.86 9.33
CA ILE A 502 -12.74 -14.04 8.08
C ILE A 502 -13.69 -14.15 6.87
N ALA A 503 -14.77 -14.93 7.00
CA ALA A 503 -15.76 -15.06 5.93
C ALA A 503 -16.47 -13.74 5.61
N MET A 504 -16.84 -12.95 6.63
CA MET A 504 -17.47 -11.63 6.46
C MET A 504 -16.53 -10.65 5.74
N GLN A 505 -15.24 -10.65 6.09
CA GLN A 505 -14.24 -9.86 5.38
C GLN A 505 -14.19 -10.23 3.88
N LYS A 506 -14.16 -11.53 3.55
CA LYS A 506 -14.18 -11.97 2.15
C LYS A 506 -15.45 -11.59 1.40
N GLN A 507 -16.60 -11.65 2.06
CA GLN A 507 -17.89 -11.25 1.50
C GLN A 507 -17.96 -9.74 1.25
N ALA A 508 -17.31 -8.94 2.10
CA ALA A 508 -17.22 -7.48 2.02
C ALA A 508 -16.02 -7.02 1.18
N SER A 509 -15.90 -7.51 -0.06
CA SER A 509 -14.68 -7.31 -0.88
C SER A 509 -14.43 -5.86 -1.28
N GLN A 510 -15.47 -5.01 -1.31
CA GLN A 510 -15.37 -3.58 -1.63
C GLN A 510 -15.18 -2.72 -0.38
N GLU A 511 -15.69 -3.17 0.76
CA GLU A 511 -15.68 -2.45 2.04
C GLU A 511 -14.50 -2.85 2.92
N SER A 512 -13.74 -3.89 2.55
CA SER A 512 -12.64 -4.40 3.36
C SER A 512 -11.39 -4.78 2.56
N VAL A 513 -10.26 -4.82 3.26
CA VAL A 513 -8.95 -5.21 2.72
C VAL A 513 -8.21 -6.07 3.73
N TYR A 514 -7.65 -7.18 3.28
CA TYR A 514 -6.61 -7.93 3.99
C TYR A 514 -5.25 -7.36 3.62
N LEU A 515 -4.52 -6.80 4.59
CA LEU A 515 -3.34 -5.97 4.30
C LEU A 515 -2.10 -6.78 3.92
N GLU A 516 -1.96 -8.01 4.39
CA GLU A 516 -0.83 -8.86 4.01
C GLU A 516 -0.96 -9.38 2.57
N ALA A 517 -2.17 -9.39 2.00
CA ALA A 517 -2.37 -9.73 0.60
C ALA A 517 -1.79 -8.67 -0.33
N LYS A 518 -1.26 -9.11 -1.48
CA LYS A 518 -0.76 -8.25 -2.56
C LYS A 518 0.30 -7.22 -2.12
N ASN A 519 1.09 -7.53 -1.09
CA ASN A 519 2.17 -6.67 -0.58
C ASN A 519 1.75 -5.29 -0.08
N LEU A 520 0.50 -5.10 0.37
CA LEU A 520 0.12 -3.78 0.90
C LEU A 520 0.93 -3.45 2.16
N ILE A 521 1.19 -4.44 3.01
CA ILE A 521 2.14 -4.32 4.12
C ILE A 521 3.15 -5.48 4.14
N PRO A 522 4.37 -5.25 4.63
CA PRO A 522 5.32 -6.34 4.83
C PRO A 522 4.82 -7.30 5.92
N VAL A 523 5.00 -8.60 5.70
CA VAL A 523 4.76 -9.64 6.70
C VAL A 523 5.86 -9.59 7.77
N ILE A 524 5.74 -8.65 8.70
CA ILE A 524 6.71 -8.47 9.80
C ILE A 524 6.38 -9.41 10.97
N ASP A 525 5.09 -9.63 11.24
CA ASP A 525 4.61 -10.50 12.30
C ASP A 525 3.75 -11.63 11.72
N SER A 526 4.35 -12.81 11.56
CA SER A 526 3.67 -13.99 11.01
C SER A 526 2.61 -14.58 11.97
N LYS A 527 2.32 -13.92 13.09
CA LYS A 527 1.33 -14.35 14.08
C LYS A 527 0.02 -13.58 14.02
N LEU A 528 -0.06 -12.52 13.23
CA LEU A 528 -1.23 -11.65 13.13
C LEU A 528 -1.66 -11.48 11.67
N ARG A 529 -2.96 -11.29 11.49
CA ARG A 529 -3.62 -10.88 10.26
C ARG A 529 -4.25 -9.51 10.47
N HIS A 530 -4.15 -8.64 9.47
CA HIS A 530 -4.71 -7.30 9.56
C HIS A 530 -5.84 -7.13 8.54
N TYR A 531 -7.06 -6.95 9.03
CA TYR A 531 -8.23 -6.67 8.22
C TYR A 531 -8.69 -5.24 8.46
N ALA A 532 -8.69 -4.44 7.40
CA ALA A 532 -9.17 -3.07 7.45
C ALA A 532 -10.56 -2.97 6.83
N PHE A 533 -11.47 -2.23 7.47
CA PHE A 533 -12.84 -1.97 7.00
C PHE A 533 -13.04 -0.48 6.79
N ALA A 534 -13.66 -0.11 5.67
CA ALA A 534 -14.01 1.28 5.35
C ALA A 534 -14.82 1.92 6.49
N ASN A 535 -14.57 3.20 6.74
CA ASN A 535 -15.13 3.91 7.89
C ASN A 535 -15.52 5.35 7.54
N GLY A 536 -16.40 5.93 8.36
CA GLY A 536 -16.93 7.27 8.12
C GLY A 536 -17.99 7.29 7.02
N GLU A 537 -18.41 8.49 6.67
CA GLU A 537 -19.47 8.71 5.67
C GLU A 537 -18.98 8.25 4.30
N ASN A 538 -19.73 7.30 3.70
CA ASN A 538 -19.39 6.57 2.47
C ASN A 538 -17.94 6.02 2.41
N GLY A 539 -17.32 5.76 3.58
CA GLY A 539 -15.96 5.22 3.65
C GLY A 539 -14.86 6.26 3.44
N VAL A 540 -15.18 7.56 3.44
CA VAL A 540 -14.24 8.64 3.09
C VAL A 540 -13.81 9.46 4.29
N THR A 541 -14.72 9.81 5.21
CA THR A 541 -14.44 10.86 6.21
C THR A 541 -13.58 10.43 7.39
N ARG A 542 -13.19 9.16 7.48
CA ARG A 542 -12.39 8.60 8.57
C ARG A 542 -11.42 7.55 8.03
N LEU A 543 -10.30 7.36 8.73
CA LEU A 543 -9.42 6.24 8.43
C LEU A 543 -10.11 4.89 8.74
N PRO A 544 -9.80 3.82 7.98
CA PRO A 544 -10.45 2.51 8.10
C PRO A 544 -10.30 1.92 9.49
N LEU A 545 -11.28 1.15 9.92
CA LEU A 545 -11.22 0.38 11.18
C LEU A 545 -10.28 -0.80 11.00
N LEU A 546 -9.27 -0.95 11.86
CA LEU A 546 -8.26 -2.01 11.73
C LEU A 546 -8.46 -3.11 12.76
N LEU A 547 -8.84 -4.30 12.31
CA LEU A 547 -8.95 -5.50 13.14
C LEU A 547 -7.69 -6.35 13.02
N GLN A 548 -7.11 -6.69 14.17
CA GLN A 548 -5.99 -7.60 14.28
C GLN A 548 -6.49 -8.96 14.75
N LEU A 549 -6.38 -9.99 13.91
CA LEU A 549 -6.75 -11.35 14.25
C LEU A 549 -5.48 -12.20 14.40
N PRO A 550 -5.34 -13.01 15.47
CA PRO A 550 -4.22 -13.93 15.58
C PRO A 550 -4.31 -15.05 14.54
N GLU A 551 -3.17 -15.50 14.03
CA GLU A 551 -3.08 -16.69 13.17
C GLU A 551 -3.43 -17.96 13.96
N ASP A 552 -3.01 -18.01 15.22
CA ASP A 552 -3.43 -19.04 16.17
C ASP A 552 -4.84 -18.76 16.70
N ARG A 553 -5.76 -19.66 16.41
CA ARG A 553 -7.16 -19.59 16.86
C ARG A 553 -7.27 -19.63 18.38
N ASP A 554 -6.35 -20.32 19.06
CA ASP A 554 -6.38 -20.42 20.51
C ASP A 554 -6.10 -19.08 21.20
N SER A 555 -5.38 -18.19 20.50
CA SER A 555 -5.07 -16.85 20.95
C SER A 555 -6.19 -15.82 20.66
N PHE A 556 -7.30 -16.23 20.02
CA PHE A 556 -8.40 -15.33 19.67
C PHE A 556 -9.22 -14.87 20.88
N ASN A 557 -9.34 -13.55 21.05
CA ASN A 557 -10.09 -12.93 22.15
C ASN A 557 -11.26 -12.07 21.62
N MET A 558 -12.49 -12.57 21.81
CA MET A 558 -13.71 -11.89 21.35
C MET A 558 -13.90 -10.50 21.96
N GLN A 559 -13.59 -10.32 23.25
CA GLN A 559 -13.74 -9.04 23.94
C GLN A 559 -12.77 -7.99 23.40
N SER A 560 -11.51 -8.36 23.14
CA SER A 560 -10.51 -7.45 22.57
C SER A 560 -10.92 -6.94 21.20
N ILE A 561 -11.46 -7.81 20.34
CA ILE A 561 -11.96 -7.42 19.01
C ILE A 561 -13.17 -6.50 19.13
N LEU A 562 -14.12 -6.82 20.02
CA LEU A 562 -15.29 -5.97 20.24
C LEU A 562 -14.89 -4.59 20.79
N MET A 563 -13.91 -4.53 21.69
CA MET A 563 -13.37 -3.28 22.20
C MET A 563 -12.72 -2.44 21.08
N ALA A 564 -11.96 -3.06 20.17
CA ALA A 564 -11.39 -2.37 19.02
C ALA A 564 -12.48 -1.75 18.14
N LEU A 565 -13.53 -2.54 17.80
CA LEU A 565 -14.68 -2.07 17.03
C LEU A 565 -15.45 -0.91 17.68
N ASN A 566 -15.47 -0.85 19.02
CA ASN A 566 -16.22 0.15 19.78
C ASN A 566 -15.39 1.40 20.12
N HIS A 567 -14.07 1.27 20.31
CA HIS A 567 -13.18 2.39 20.56
C HIS A 567 -13.17 3.37 19.38
N GLU A 568 -13.09 2.85 18.16
CA GLU A 568 -13.15 3.65 16.95
C GLU A 568 -14.58 4.17 16.66
N PHE A 569 -15.63 3.46 17.12
CA PHE A 569 -17.00 3.95 17.06
C PHE A 569 -17.21 5.22 17.90
N LEU A 570 -16.62 5.30 19.10
CA LEU A 570 -16.69 6.50 19.96
C LEU A 570 -15.95 7.71 19.39
N LEU A 571 -14.88 7.51 18.62
CA LEU A 571 -14.22 8.56 17.84
C LEU A 571 -15.04 8.99 16.62
N SER A 572 -15.91 8.10 16.11
CA SER A 572 -16.80 8.36 14.97
C SER A 572 -18.13 9.03 15.33
N THR A 573 -18.71 8.74 16.52
CA THR A 573 -20.01 9.29 16.94
C THR A 573 -19.92 10.65 17.63
N LYS A 574 -18.74 11.03 18.13
CA LYS A 574 -18.51 12.44 18.47
C LYS A 574 -18.53 13.22 17.16
N SER A 575 -19.64 13.89 16.85
CA SER A 575 -19.59 15.09 16.04
C SER A 575 -18.56 15.98 16.71
N TRP A 576 -17.39 16.16 16.10
CA TRP A 576 -16.33 17.00 16.64
C TRP A 576 -16.72 18.47 16.41
N GLY A 577 -17.85 18.85 16.99
CA GLY A 577 -18.38 20.20 16.97
C GLY A 577 -17.45 21.12 17.76
N MET A 578 -17.18 22.26 17.15
CA MET A 578 -16.41 23.37 17.69
C MET A 578 -16.73 23.61 19.18
N PRO A 579 -15.74 23.89 20.05
CA PRO A 579 -16.04 24.41 21.37
C PRO A 579 -16.77 25.73 21.17
N GLN A 580 -18.01 25.81 21.67
CA GLN A 580 -18.70 27.08 21.81
C GLN A 580 -17.78 28.01 22.60
N LYS A 581 -17.38 29.12 21.99
CA LYS A 581 -16.72 30.21 22.69
C LYS A 581 -17.62 30.62 23.85
N ALA A 582 -17.12 30.49 25.08
CA ALA A 582 -17.65 31.19 26.23
C ALA A 582 -17.05 32.59 26.28
#